data_AF-A0A8I0SC62-F1
#
_entry.id   AF-A0A8I0SC62-F1
#
_cell.length_a   1.000
_cell.length_b   1.000
_cell.length_c   1.000
_cell.angle_alpha   90.00
_cell.angle_beta   90.00
_cell.angle_gamma   90.00
#
_symmetry.space_group_name_H-M   'P 1'
#
loop_
_entity.id
_entity.type
_entity.pdbx_description
1 polymer ?
#
loop_
_entity_poly.entity_id
_entity_poly.type
_entity_poly.pdbx_seq_one_letter_code
_entity_poly.pdbx_strand_id
1 'polypeptide(L)'
;LDDKENWIIGVMAKYNLFSGIDKNKNIHAAELKRYAAEMMTERTKQEIENILYKSYSELNASQTSHQLLIKNTRAAEENLRIQQLSFKEGMGTATQVIDAQNALNALKGEMAINAYKYILSLATLLQSYGSIEEFKLYVNQPRTDYIR
;
A
#
# COMPACT_ATOMS: atom_id res chain seq x y z
N LEU A 1 56.13 60.27 -15.19
CA LEU A 1 55.30 60.13 -16.41
C LEU A 1 54.78 58.69 -16.36
N ASP A 2 53.52 58.36 -16.15
CA ASP A 2 52.25 59.08 -16.20
C ASP A 2 51.23 58.10 -15.59
N ASP A 3 50.71 58.36 -14.38
CA ASP A 3 49.63 57.54 -13.78
C ASP A 3 48.30 58.07 -14.31
N LYS A 4 47.79 57.44 -15.37
CA LYS A 4 46.46 57.75 -15.90
C LYS A 4 45.40 56.94 -15.16
N GLU A 5 44.90 57.50 -14.07
CA GLU A 5 43.62 57.08 -13.51
C GLU A 5 42.49 57.51 -14.45
N ASN A 6 41.94 56.56 -15.19
CA ASN A 6 40.67 56.73 -15.89
C ASN A 6 39.59 56.00 -15.09
N TRP A 7 38.74 56.75 -14.40
CA TRP A 7 37.54 56.20 -13.79
C TRP A 7 36.30 56.75 -14.50
N ILE A 8 35.39 55.85 -14.84
CA ILE A 8 34.07 56.17 -15.41
C ILE A 8 33.03 55.88 -14.33
N ILE A 9 32.22 56.88 -13.99
CA ILE A 9 30.97 56.68 -13.24
C ILE A 9 29.81 56.81 -14.23
N GLY A 10 29.00 55.75 -14.34
CA GLY A 10 27.76 55.75 -15.09
C GLY A 10 26.56 55.58 -14.15
N VAL A 11 25.55 56.43 -14.30
CA VAL A 11 24.26 56.28 -13.60
C VAL A 11 23.27 55.67 -14.58
N MET A 12 22.78 54.46 -14.29
CA MET A 12 21.81 53.78 -15.14
C MET A 12 20.44 53.80 -14.46
N ALA A 13 19.49 54.54 -15.03
CA ALA A 13 18.10 54.56 -14.57
C ALA A 13 17.25 53.68 -15.49
N LYS A 14 16.61 52.64 -14.92
CA LYS A 14 15.69 51.77 -15.64
C LYS A 14 14.25 52.16 -15.28
N TYR A 15 13.52 52.71 -16.24
CA TYR A 15 12.10 53.05 -16.09
C TYR A 15 11.26 52.22 -17.05
N ASN A 16 10.19 51.59 -16.56
CA ASN A 16 9.37 50.68 -17.36
C ASN A 16 8.19 51.45 -17.97
N LEU A 17 8.25 51.73 -19.28
CA LEU A 17 7.27 52.58 -19.98
C LEU A 17 5.95 51.85 -20.32
N PHE A 18 5.91 50.52 -20.24
CA PHE A 18 4.71 49.71 -20.47
C PHE A 18 4.74 48.45 -19.59
N SER A 19 3.93 48.41 -18.52
CA SER A 19 3.87 47.27 -17.56
C SER A 19 2.56 46.47 -17.63
N GLY A 20 1.59 46.89 -18.45
CA GLY A 20 0.24 46.34 -18.45
C GLY A 20 0.16 44.87 -18.89
N ILE A 21 0.99 44.46 -19.85
CA ILE A 21 0.98 43.12 -20.44
C ILE A 21 1.63 42.10 -19.48
N ASP A 22 2.74 42.46 -18.85
CA ASP A 22 3.46 41.58 -17.91
C ASP A 22 2.71 41.41 -16.59
N LYS A 23 2.02 42.47 -16.12
CA LYS A 23 1.16 42.37 -14.93
C LYS A 23 -0.01 41.40 -15.18
N ASN A 24 -0.65 41.47 -16.35
CA ASN A 24 -1.75 40.57 -16.71
C ASN A 24 -1.27 39.12 -16.88
N LYS A 25 -0.09 38.91 -17.51
CA LYS A 25 0.53 37.58 -17.62
C LYS A 25 0.88 36.98 -16.26
N ASN A 26 1.42 37.78 -15.34
CA ASN A 26 1.77 37.32 -14.00
C ASN A 26 0.53 36.97 -13.16
N ILE A 27 -0.55 37.75 -13.28
CA ILE A 27 -1.84 37.46 -12.64
C ILE A 27 -2.41 36.15 -13.20
N HIS A 28 -2.47 36.02 -14.53
CA HIS A 28 -2.96 34.80 -15.16
C HIS A 28 -2.13 33.56 -14.79
N ALA A 29 -0.79 33.69 -14.74
CA ALA A 29 0.08 32.61 -14.28
C ALA A 29 -0.17 32.26 -12.80
N ALA A 30 -0.45 33.24 -11.94
CA ALA A 30 -0.81 33.01 -10.54
C ALA A 30 -2.17 32.30 -10.41
N GLU A 31 -3.16 32.68 -11.21
CA GLU A 31 -4.47 32.01 -11.27
C GLU A 31 -4.35 30.56 -11.75
N LEU A 32 -3.57 30.30 -12.80
CA LEU A 32 -3.31 28.93 -13.27
C LEU A 32 -2.61 28.08 -12.20
N LYS A 33 -1.65 28.66 -11.46
CA LYS A 33 -1.01 27.98 -10.32
C LYS A 33 -2.01 27.68 -9.21
N ARG A 34 -2.93 28.61 -8.90
CA ARG A 34 -4.00 28.39 -7.92
C ARG A 34 -4.89 27.23 -8.35
N TYR A 35 -5.38 27.25 -9.59
CA TYR A 35 -6.22 26.18 -10.13
C TYR A 35 -5.50 24.82 -10.15
N ALA A 36 -4.22 24.80 -10.51
CA ALA A 36 -3.41 23.57 -10.45
C ALA A 36 -3.28 23.04 -9.01
N ALA A 37 -3.12 23.91 -8.02
CA ALA A 37 -3.07 23.51 -6.61
C ALA A 37 -4.42 23.00 -6.08
N GLU A 38 -5.53 23.64 -6.46
CA GLU A 38 -6.89 23.16 -6.16
C GLU A 38 -7.13 21.78 -6.77
N MET A 39 -6.82 21.59 -8.06
CA MET A 39 -6.91 20.29 -8.73
C MET A 39 -6.04 19.21 -8.08
N MET A 40 -4.82 19.57 -7.67
CA MET A 40 -3.92 18.65 -6.97
C MET A 40 -4.52 18.21 -5.63
N THR A 41 -5.11 19.15 -4.89
CA THR A 41 -5.76 18.88 -3.60
C THR A 41 -6.94 17.92 -3.76
N GLU A 42 -7.82 18.16 -4.73
CA GLU A 42 -8.95 17.26 -5.01
C GLU A 42 -8.48 15.87 -5.45
N ARG A 43 -7.43 15.78 -6.28
CA ARG A 43 -6.83 14.50 -6.66
C ARG A 43 -6.26 13.75 -5.47
N THR A 44 -5.51 14.43 -4.59
CA THR A 44 -4.95 13.81 -3.39
C THR A 44 -6.06 13.29 -2.47
N LYS A 45 -7.16 14.04 -2.32
CA LYS A 45 -8.32 13.58 -1.55
C LYS A 45 -8.92 12.30 -2.13
N GLN A 46 -9.16 12.27 -3.43
CA GLN A 46 -9.67 11.07 -4.13
C GLN A 46 -8.71 9.88 -3.99
N GLU A 47 -7.41 10.11 -4.08
CA GLU A 47 -6.40 9.07 -3.91
C GLU A 47 -6.44 8.47 -2.50
N ILE A 48 -6.53 9.32 -1.46
CA ILE A 48 -6.67 8.86 -0.07
C ILE A 48 -7.95 8.05 0.11
N GLU A 49 -9.09 8.55 -0.40
CA GLU A 49 -10.36 7.83 -0.34
C GLU A 49 -10.25 6.45 -1.00
N ASN A 50 -9.64 6.37 -2.18
CA ASN A 50 -9.41 5.11 -2.89
C ASN A 50 -8.52 4.14 -2.09
N ILE A 51 -7.45 4.63 -1.46
CA ILE A 51 -6.58 3.80 -0.62
C ILE A 51 -7.34 3.27 0.60
N LEU A 52 -8.17 4.09 1.24
CA LEU A 52 -9.01 3.67 2.37
C LEU A 52 -9.98 2.56 1.95
N TYR A 53 -10.72 2.75 0.86
CA TYR A 53 -11.66 1.73 0.37
C TYR A 53 -10.96 0.43 0.00
N LYS A 54 -9.83 0.53 -0.71
CA LYS A 54 -9.05 -0.64 -1.14
C LYS A 54 -8.50 -1.41 0.06
N SER A 55 -7.83 -0.72 0.98
CA SER A 55 -7.22 -1.35 2.16
C SER A 55 -8.29 -1.99 3.07
N TYR A 56 -9.43 -1.32 3.27
CA TYR A 56 -10.55 -1.90 4.01
C TYR A 56 -11.13 -3.15 3.33
N SER A 57 -11.30 -3.10 2.01
CA SER A 57 -11.79 -4.25 1.24
C SER A 57 -10.84 -5.44 1.31
N GLU A 58 -9.53 -5.20 1.14
CA GLU A 58 -8.49 -6.24 1.22
C GLU A 58 -8.41 -6.87 2.62
N LEU A 59 -8.57 -6.06 3.67
CA LEU A 59 -8.62 -6.53 5.06
C LEU A 59 -9.78 -7.50 5.28
N ASN A 60 -11.00 -7.12 4.86
CA ASN A 60 -12.18 -7.96 5.00
C ASN A 60 -12.09 -9.24 4.15
N ALA A 61 -11.56 -9.12 2.93
CA ALA A 61 -11.32 -10.27 2.06
C ALA A 61 -10.37 -11.26 2.74
N SER A 62 -9.28 -10.78 3.32
CA SER A 62 -8.32 -11.62 4.04
C SER A 62 -8.91 -12.31 5.27
N GLN A 63 -9.78 -11.63 6.01
CA GLN A 63 -10.52 -12.25 7.14
C GLN A 63 -11.44 -13.38 6.67
N THR A 64 -12.17 -13.16 5.57
CA THR A 64 -13.04 -14.18 4.98
C THR A 64 -12.22 -15.37 4.46
N SER A 65 -11.14 -15.10 3.73
CA SER A 65 -10.21 -16.11 3.23
C SER A 65 -9.58 -16.93 4.35
N HIS A 66 -9.28 -16.33 5.49
CA HIS A 66 -8.72 -17.03 6.64
C HIS A 66 -9.65 -18.14 7.14
N GLN A 67 -10.95 -17.86 7.26
CA GLN A 67 -11.93 -18.87 7.69
C GLN A 67 -12.04 -20.03 6.70
N LEU A 68 -11.93 -19.76 5.40
CA LEU A 68 -11.90 -20.78 4.35
C LEU A 68 -10.63 -21.62 4.43
N LEU A 69 -9.47 -20.99 4.62
CA LEU A 69 -8.18 -21.67 4.76
C LEU A 69 -8.15 -22.61 5.97
N ILE A 70 -8.74 -22.22 7.10
CA ILE A 70 -8.88 -23.11 8.27
C ILE A 70 -9.71 -24.36 7.91
N LYS A 71 -10.83 -24.21 7.20
CA LYS A 71 -11.66 -25.34 6.79
C LYS A 71 -10.93 -26.24 5.80
N ASN A 72 -10.25 -25.66 4.82
CA ASN A 72 -9.46 -26.40 3.83
C ASN A 72 -8.29 -27.14 4.48
N THR A 73 -7.62 -26.54 5.46
CA THR A 73 -6.53 -27.18 6.21
C THR A 73 -7.04 -28.41 6.94
N ARG A 74 -8.16 -28.31 7.66
CA ARG A 74 -8.79 -29.47 8.33
C ARG A 74 -9.17 -30.58 7.34
N ALA A 75 -9.70 -30.21 6.18
CA ALA A 75 -10.04 -31.18 5.14
C ALA A 75 -8.78 -31.87 4.56
N ALA A 76 -7.69 -31.12 4.36
CA ALA A 76 -6.43 -31.65 3.86
C ALA A 76 -5.72 -32.55 4.90
N GLU A 77 -5.79 -32.20 6.18
CA GLU A 77 -5.30 -33.05 7.28
C GLU A 77 -6.02 -34.40 7.31
N GLU A 78 -7.36 -34.38 7.18
CA GLU A 78 -8.15 -35.60 7.14
C GLU A 78 -7.88 -36.41 5.86
N ASN A 79 -7.71 -35.74 4.71
CA ASN A 79 -7.33 -36.41 3.48
C ASN A 79 -5.97 -37.11 3.63
N LEU A 80 -4.96 -36.42 4.18
CA LEU A 80 -3.65 -37.01 4.46
C LEU A 80 -3.76 -38.23 5.38
N ARG A 81 -4.57 -38.15 6.44
CA ARG A 81 -4.84 -39.28 7.34
C ARG A 81 -5.43 -40.48 6.60
N ILE A 82 -6.41 -40.25 5.72
CA ILE A 82 -7.03 -41.29 4.88
C ILE A 82 -5.98 -41.92 3.95
N GLN A 83 -5.16 -41.13 3.26
CA GLN A 83 -4.15 -41.67 2.34
C GLN A 83 -3.07 -42.47 3.08
N GLN A 84 -2.63 -42.01 4.25
CA GLN A 84 -1.68 -42.75 5.09
C GLN A 84 -2.24 -44.10 5.52
N LEU A 85 -3.51 -44.16 5.92
CA LEU A 85 -4.17 -45.41 6.29
C LEU A 85 -4.31 -46.33 5.08
N SER A 86 -4.80 -45.83 3.94
CA SER A 86 -4.92 -46.62 2.71
C SER A 86 -3.59 -47.19 2.25
N PHE A 87 -2.50 -46.42 2.31
CA PHE A 87 -1.16 -46.90 1.99
C PHE A 87 -0.70 -47.99 2.95
N LYS A 88 -0.95 -47.82 4.26
CA LYS A 88 -0.61 -48.82 5.29
C LYS A 88 -1.35 -50.15 5.08
N GLU A 89 -2.61 -50.09 4.67
CA GLU A 89 -3.44 -51.27 4.38
C GLU A 89 -3.18 -51.86 2.96
N GLY A 90 -2.22 -51.30 2.20
CA GLY A 90 -1.89 -51.74 0.84
C GLY A 90 -2.94 -51.39 -0.22
N MET A 91 -3.92 -50.57 0.12
CA MET A 91 -5.00 -50.10 -0.76
C MET A 91 -4.67 -48.78 -1.49
N GLY A 92 -3.60 -48.09 -1.08
CA GLY A 92 -3.12 -46.84 -1.66
C GLY A 92 -1.63 -46.86 -1.99
N THR A 93 -1.13 -45.79 -2.62
CA THR A 93 0.28 -45.66 -3.03
C THR A 93 1.01 -44.61 -2.22
N ALA A 94 2.35 -44.73 -2.14
CA ALA A 94 3.19 -43.72 -1.49
C ALA A 94 3.05 -42.35 -2.17
N THR A 95 2.84 -42.32 -3.48
CA THR A 95 2.60 -41.09 -4.24
C THR A 95 1.35 -40.35 -3.75
N GLN A 96 0.24 -41.05 -3.49
CA GLN A 96 -0.98 -40.42 -2.97
C GLN A 96 -0.77 -39.78 -1.59
N VAL A 97 0.06 -40.39 -0.74
CA VAL A 97 0.44 -39.81 0.55
C VAL A 97 1.28 -38.54 0.36
N ILE A 98 2.25 -38.57 -0.55
CA ILE A 98 3.10 -37.42 -0.88
C ILE A 98 2.25 -36.28 -1.44
N ASP A 99 1.31 -36.57 -2.34
CA ASP A 99 0.41 -35.56 -2.93
C ASP A 99 -0.47 -34.91 -1.86
N ALA A 100 -1.07 -35.70 -0.96
CA ALA A 100 -1.87 -35.18 0.15
C ALA A 100 -1.02 -34.31 1.10
N GLN A 101 0.22 -34.72 1.37
CA GLN A 101 1.15 -33.95 2.21
C GLN A 101 1.56 -32.63 1.53
N ASN A 102 1.80 -32.65 0.22
CA ASN A 102 2.10 -31.46 -0.57
C ASN A 102 0.92 -30.48 -0.60
N ALA A 103 -0.32 -30.99 -0.76
CA ALA A 103 -1.52 -30.17 -0.69
C ALA A 103 -1.68 -29.49 0.68
N LEU A 104 -1.46 -30.22 1.77
CA LEU A 104 -1.48 -29.64 3.12
C LEU A 104 -0.37 -28.58 3.30
N ASN A 105 0.83 -28.83 2.77
CA ASN A 105 1.93 -27.86 2.84
C ASN A 105 1.65 -26.59 2.02
N ALA A 106 1.03 -26.72 0.85
CA ALA A 106 0.61 -25.57 0.05
C ALA A 106 -0.38 -24.68 0.82
N LEU A 107 -1.34 -25.27 1.53
CA LEU A 107 -2.29 -24.53 2.36
C LEU A 107 -1.63 -23.75 3.50
N LYS A 108 -0.54 -24.26 4.09
CA LYS A 108 0.26 -23.51 5.08
C LYS A 108 0.88 -22.26 4.45
N GLY A 109 1.39 -22.37 3.22
CA GLY A 109 1.89 -21.24 2.45
C GLY A 109 0.81 -20.18 2.18
N GLU A 110 -0.36 -20.62 1.73
CA GLU A 110 -1.52 -19.74 1.52
C GLU A 110 -1.97 -19.03 2.81
N MET A 111 -1.90 -19.73 3.95
CA MET A 111 -2.21 -19.15 5.26
C MET A 111 -1.24 -18.04 5.65
N ALA A 112 0.06 -18.23 5.40
CA ALA A 112 1.08 -17.20 5.63
C ALA A 112 0.90 -15.99 4.70
N ILE A 113 0.64 -16.22 3.41
CA ILE A 113 0.35 -15.14 2.44
C ILE A 113 -0.89 -14.37 2.85
N ASN A 114 -1.95 -15.06 3.28
CA ASN A 114 -3.17 -14.42 3.73
C ASN A 114 -2.94 -13.58 5.00
N ALA A 115 -2.19 -14.09 5.97
CA ALA A 115 -1.82 -13.32 7.17
C ALA A 115 -1.03 -12.05 6.80
N TYR A 116 -0.07 -12.15 5.88
CA TYR A 116 0.66 -10.99 5.37
C TYR A 116 -0.26 -9.95 4.72
N LYS A 117 -1.22 -10.38 3.88
CA LYS A 117 -2.21 -9.48 3.26
C LYS A 117 -3.07 -8.77 4.31
N TYR A 118 -3.51 -9.48 5.35
CA TYR A 118 -4.25 -8.88 6.45
C TYR A 118 -3.43 -7.78 7.15
N ILE A 119 -2.17 -8.07 7.50
CA ILE A 119 -1.29 -7.13 8.20
C ILE A 119 -1.03 -5.88 7.34
N LEU A 120 -0.72 -6.07 6.05
CA LEU A 120 -0.42 -4.96 5.14
C LEU A 120 -1.65 -4.07 4.91
N SER A 121 -2.82 -4.67 4.70
CA SER A 121 -4.07 -3.92 4.50
C SER A 121 -4.46 -3.14 5.76
N LEU A 122 -4.30 -3.73 6.95
CA LEU A 122 -4.53 -3.04 8.22
C LEU A 122 -3.56 -1.87 8.42
N ALA A 123 -2.26 -2.07 8.17
CA ALA A 123 -1.26 -1.03 8.29
C ALA A 123 -1.56 0.14 7.33
N THR A 124 -1.92 -0.19 6.08
CA THR A 124 -2.28 0.80 5.06
C THR A 124 -3.52 1.60 5.47
N LEU A 125 -4.56 0.92 5.96
CA LEU A 125 -5.80 1.56 6.41
C LEU A 125 -5.53 2.56 7.55
N LEU A 126 -4.77 2.13 8.57
CA LEU A 126 -4.45 2.99 9.71
C LEU A 126 -3.53 4.15 9.33
N GLN A 127 -2.57 3.93 8.41
CA GLN A 127 -1.71 5.01 7.90
C GLN A 127 -2.51 6.08 7.16
N SER A 128 -3.43 5.67 6.28
CA SER A 128 -4.29 6.59 5.55
C SER A 128 -5.29 7.33 6.43
N TYR A 129 -5.69 6.75 7.56
CA TYR A 129 -6.56 7.41 8.55
C TYR A 129 -5.79 8.34 9.52
N GLY A 130 -4.46 8.29 9.52
CA GLY A 130 -3.61 9.04 10.47
C GLY A 130 -3.46 8.38 11.84
N SER A 131 -3.93 7.15 12.02
CA SER A 131 -3.93 6.40 13.29
C SER A 131 -2.91 5.25 13.30
N ILE A 132 -1.78 5.39 12.61
CA ILE A 132 -0.76 4.32 12.52
C ILE A 132 -0.22 3.87 13.89
N GLU A 133 -0.26 4.75 14.88
CA GLU A 133 0.14 4.47 16.26
C GLU A 133 -0.74 3.40 16.92
N GLU A 134 -2.00 3.27 16.50
CA GLU A 134 -2.96 2.27 16.98
C GLU A 134 -2.72 0.88 16.40
N PHE A 135 -1.87 0.74 15.38
CA PHE A 135 -1.57 -0.54 14.73
C PHE A 135 -1.12 -1.61 15.74
N LYS A 136 -0.30 -1.22 16.73
CA LYS A 136 0.16 -2.11 17.80
C LYS A 136 -0.98 -2.67 18.67
N LEU A 137 -2.10 -1.95 18.77
CA LEU A 137 -3.27 -2.39 19.54
C LEU A 137 -4.05 -3.46 18.79
N TYR A 138 -4.18 -3.33 17.46
CA TYR A 138 -4.94 -4.28 16.64
C TYR A 138 -4.16 -5.57 16.33
N VAL A 139 -2.85 -5.45 16.16
CA VAL A 139 -1.91 -6.58 15.99
C VAL A 139 -1.95 -7.54 17.19
N ASN A 140 -2.16 -7.03 18.41
CA ASN A 140 -2.12 -7.83 19.65
C ASN A 140 -3.49 -8.25 20.20
N GLN A 141 -4.60 -7.98 19.49
CA GLN A 141 -5.93 -8.35 19.97
C GLN A 141 -6.18 -9.88 19.88
N PRO A 142 -6.97 -10.47 20.79
CA PRO A 142 -7.25 -11.92 20.80
C PRO A 142 -7.99 -12.44 19.57
N ARG A 143 -8.59 -11.56 18.75
CA ARG A 143 -9.21 -11.91 17.46
C ARG A 143 -8.23 -11.89 16.29
N THR A 144 -6.96 -11.60 16.58
CA THR A 144 -5.88 -11.48 15.62
C THR A 144 -4.98 -12.71 15.75
N ASP A 145 -5.52 -13.90 15.46
CA ASP A 145 -4.75 -15.17 15.40
C ASP A 145 -3.64 -15.17 14.32
N TYR A 146 -3.35 -14.01 13.71
CA TYR A 146 -2.45 -13.82 12.59
C TYR A 146 -0.96 -13.69 12.99
N ILE A 147 -0.63 -13.68 14.30
CA ILE A 147 0.72 -13.34 14.81
C ILE A 147 1.25 -14.37 15.84
N ARG A 148 0.64 -15.55 15.93
CA ARG A 148 1.17 -16.65 16.74
C ARG A 148 1.38 -17.89 15.90
#